data_AF-A0A2W0CSI1-F1
#
_entry.id   AF-A0A2W0CSI1-F1
#
_cell.length_a   1.000
_cell.length_b   1.000
_cell.length_c   1.000
_cell.angle_alpha   90.00
_cell.angle_beta   90.00
_cell.angle_gamma   90.00
#
_symmetry.space_group_name_H-M   'P 1'
#
loop_
_entity.id
_entity.type
_entity.pdbx_description
1 polymer ?
#
loop_
_entity_poly.entity_id
_entity_poly.type
_entity_poly.pdbx_seq_one_letter_code
_entity_poly.pdbx_strand_id
1 'polypeptide(L)'
;MSDYTPPVGQPNYISGGWGNKQAKETALKIDHIADKAKFGIEMLGTGLDGIDAIEKELIEISHAPQPPTQEQIRSMAHRLDAHQKQLQLALDRIKDMMTDIEKETDAIQKPRTSW
;
A
#
# COMPACT_ATOMS: atom_id res chain seq x y z
N MET A 1 60.14 35.36 16.10
CA MET A 1 59.41 34.35 16.89
C MET A 1 57.96 34.46 16.45
N SER A 2 57.48 33.48 15.71
CA SER A 2 56.15 33.48 15.13
C SER A 2 55.23 32.73 16.08
N ASP A 3 54.45 33.47 16.88
CA ASP A 3 53.43 32.90 17.76
C ASP A 3 52.30 32.34 16.91
N TYR A 4 52.39 31.05 16.60
CA TYR A 4 51.28 30.27 16.06
C TYR A 4 50.38 29.84 17.21
N THR A 5 49.33 30.59 17.46
CA THR A 5 48.23 30.18 18.34
C THR A 5 47.24 29.38 17.49
N PRO A 6 47.06 28.06 17.70
CA PRO A 6 46.05 27.31 16.97
C PRO A 6 44.65 27.85 17.30
N PRO A 7 43.75 27.96 16.33
CA PRO A 7 42.43 28.54 16.56
C PRO A 7 41.64 27.69 17.57
N VAL A 8 41.46 28.22 18.77
CA VAL A 8 40.51 27.71 19.76
C VAL A 8 39.10 28.00 19.26
N GLY A 9 38.36 26.94 18.93
CA GLY A 9 37.00 27.04 18.43
C GLY A 9 36.90 26.83 16.93
N GLN A 10 37.38 25.68 16.43
CA GLN A 10 36.68 25.06 15.33
C GLN A 10 35.35 24.52 15.88
N PRO A 11 34.18 25.06 15.49
CA PRO A 11 32.97 24.29 15.65
C PRO A 11 33.07 23.13 14.67
N ASN A 12 33.46 21.98 15.20
CA ASN A 12 33.40 20.71 14.52
C ASN A 12 31.92 20.37 14.28
N TYR A 13 31.29 20.99 13.28
CA TYR A 13 29.91 20.70 12.87
C TYR A 13 29.77 19.32 12.19
N ILE A 14 30.86 18.57 12.06
CA ILE A 14 30.89 17.20 11.52
C ILE A 14 31.09 16.20 12.66
N SER A 15 30.40 16.39 13.78
CA SER A 15 30.39 15.41 14.87
C SER A 15 29.01 15.40 15.54
N GLY A 16 28.15 14.47 15.13
CA GLY A 16 27.12 13.96 16.04
C GLY A 16 25.68 13.79 15.59
N GLY A 17 25.29 13.85 14.31
CA GLY A 17 23.90 13.45 13.97
C GLY A 17 23.30 13.81 12.62
N TRP A 18 24.08 14.28 11.65
CA TRP A 18 23.52 14.87 10.42
C TRP A 18 23.53 13.95 9.18
N GLY A 19 24.29 12.85 9.20
CA GLY A 19 24.42 11.96 8.03
C GLY A 19 23.25 11.00 7.78
N ASN A 20 22.28 10.93 8.70
CA ASN A 20 21.23 9.89 8.68
C ASN A 20 19.80 10.44 8.67
N LYS A 21 19.61 11.76 8.69
CA LYS A 21 18.26 12.37 8.76
C LYS A 21 17.51 12.21 7.45
N GLN A 22 18.20 12.39 6.31
CA GLN A 22 17.66 12.16 4.97
C GLN A 22 17.38 10.67 4.73
N ALA A 23 18.30 9.78 5.10
CA ALA A 23 18.10 8.34 5.00
C ALA A 23 16.91 7.86 5.86
N LYS A 24 16.76 8.39 7.09
CA LYS A 24 15.62 8.11 7.95
C LYS A 24 14.30 8.63 7.39
N GLU A 25 14.29 9.84 6.82
CA GLU A 25 13.07 10.40 6.19
C GLU A 25 12.67 9.62 4.93
N THR A 26 13.63 9.24 4.10
CA THR A 26 13.39 8.38 2.94
C THR A 26 12.90 6.99 3.35
N ALA A 27 13.48 6.38 4.39
CA ALA A 27 13.01 5.11 4.91
C ALA A 27 11.55 5.19 5.39
N LEU A 28 11.16 6.26 6.08
CA LEU A 28 9.76 6.48 6.51
C LEU A 28 8.80 6.62 5.31
N LYS A 29 9.22 7.29 4.23
CA LYS A 29 8.39 7.41 3.01
C LYS A 29 8.23 6.06 2.31
N ILE A 30 9.30 5.27 2.25
CA ILE A 30 9.25 3.91 1.68
C ILE A 30 8.33 3.00 2.51
N ASP A 31 8.39 3.09 3.85
CA ASP A 31 7.53 2.33 4.76
C ASP A 31 6.05 2.66 4.53
N HIS A 32 5.72 3.95 4.41
CA HIS A 32 4.37 4.41 4.10
C HIS A 32 3.85 3.94 2.73
N ILE A 33 4.72 3.91 1.71
CA ILE A 33 4.43 3.32 0.40
C ILE A 33 4.12 1.82 0.52
N ALA A 34 4.92 1.09 1.30
CA ALA A 34 4.72 -0.33 1.53
C ALA A 34 3.40 -0.62 2.26
N ASP A 35 3.03 0.20 3.25
CA ASP A 35 1.76 0.10 3.97
C ASP A 35 0.56 0.30 3.04
N LYS A 36 0.61 1.31 2.15
CA LYS A 36 -0.42 1.53 1.13
C LYS A 36 -0.58 0.33 0.22
N ALA A 37 0.54 -0.25 -0.25
CA ALA A 37 0.52 -1.43 -1.09
C ALA A 37 -0.07 -2.65 -0.37
N LYS A 38 0.33 -2.87 0.89
CA LYS A 38 -0.19 -3.96 1.73
C LYS A 38 -1.69 -3.84 1.95
N PHE A 39 -2.19 -2.64 2.25
CA PHE A 39 -3.62 -2.39 2.39
C PHE A 39 -4.40 -2.73 1.10
N GLY A 40 -3.86 -2.36 -0.06
CA GLY A 40 -4.45 -2.73 -1.35
C GLY A 40 -4.57 -4.24 -1.56
N ILE A 41 -3.53 -4.99 -1.21
CA ILE A 41 -3.51 -6.47 -1.29
C ILE A 41 -4.56 -7.08 -0.36
N GLU A 42 -4.68 -6.58 0.88
CA GLU A 42 -5.68 -7.05 1.84
C GLU A 42 -7.11 -6.80 1.34
N MET A 43 -7.38 -5.63 0.74
CA MET A 43 -8.68 -5.34 0.12
C MET A 43 -9.03 -6.33 -1.00
N LEU A 44 -8.08 -6.67 -1.87
CA LEU A 44 -8.29 -7.67 -2.91
C LEU A 44 -8.53 -9.07 -2.32
N GLY A 45 -7.75 -9.45 -1.31
CA GLY A 45 -7.90 -10.73 -0.61
C GLY A 45 -9.33 -10.94 -0.09
N THR A 46 -9.86 -9.96 0.63
CA THR A 46 -11.24 -10.06 1.17
C THR A 46 -12.32 -10.20 0.09
N GLY A 47 -12.13 -9.58 -1.08
CA GLY A 47 -13.05 -9.71 -2.20
C GLY A 47 -12.99 -11.10 -2.84
N LEU A 48 -11.79 -11.68 -2.95
CA LEU A 48 -11.58 -13.03 -3.47
C LEU A 48 -12.14 -14.11 -2.52
N ASP A 49 -11.93 -13.96 -1.21
CA ASP A 49 -12.47 -14.88 -0.20
C ASP A 49 -14.02 -14.94 -0.26
N GLY A 50 -14.66 -13.80 -0.52
CA GLY A 50 -16.11 -13.73 -0.70
C GLY A 50 -16.62 -14.48 -1.95
N ILE A 51 -15.85 -14.44 -3.04
CA ILE A 51 -16.16 -15.20 -4.25
C ILE A 51 -15.95 -16.70 -4.02
N ASP A 52 -14.85 -17.10 -3.36
CA ASP A 52 -14.59 -18.50 -3.01
C ASP A 52 -15.70 -19.10 -2.11
N ALA A 53 -16.24 -18.30 -1.18
CA ALA A 53 -17.39 -18.72 -0.38
C ALA A 53 -18.65 -18.97 -1.24
N ILE A 54 -18.90 -18.14 -2.26
CA ILE A 54 -20.00 -18.36 -3.23
C ILE A 54 -19.72 -19.61 -4.06
N GLU A 55 -18.49 -19.83 -4.50
CA GLU A 55 -18.11 -21.00 -5.29
C GLU A 55 -18.38 -22.31 -4.53
N LYS A 56 -18.00 -22.37 -3.25
CA LYS A 56 -18.30 -23.52 -2.38
C LYS A 56 -19.79 -23.76 -2.23
N GLU A 57 -20.58 -22.71 -2.03
CA GLU A 57 -22.05 -22.82 -1.96
C GLU A 57 -22.64 -23.32 -3.28
N LEU A 58 -22.11 -22.88 -4.43
CA LEU A 58 -22.51 -23.37 -5.75
C LEU A 58 -22.19 -24.85 -5.93
N ILE A 59 -21.02 -25.28 -5.47
CA ILE A 59 -20.63 -26.69 -5.48
C ILE A 59 -21.60 -27.50 -4.61
N GLU A 60 -21.91 -27.05 -3.39
CA GLU A 60 -22.86 -27.73 -2.50
C GLU A 60 -24.26 -27.83 -3.12
N ILE A 61 -24.75 -26.74 -3.70
CA ILE A 61 -26.03 -26.68 -4.41
C ILE A 61 -26.03 -27.63 -5.63
N SER A 62 -24.91 -27.73 -6.35
CA SER A 62 -24.81 -28.61 -7.52
C SER A 62 -24.90 -30.10 -7.15
N HIS A 63 -24.50 -30.46 -5.92
CA HIS A 63 -24.61 -31.81 -5.38
C HIS A 63 -25.95 -32.06 -4.68
N ALA A 64 -26.80 -31.05 -4.51
CA ALA A 64 -28.08 -31.19 -3.86
C ALA A 64 -29.03 -32.03 -4.74
N PRO A 65 -29.84 -32.93 -4.14
CA PRO A 65 -30.78 -33.77 -4.88
C PRO A 65 -31.97 -33.00 -5.47
N GLN A 66 -32.17 -31.75 -5.04
CA GLN A 66 -33.22 -30.86 -5.53
C GLN A 66 -32.58 -29.67 -6.25
N PRO A 67 -33.19 -29.21 -7.35
CA PRO A 67 -32.68 -28.04 -8.05
C PRO A 67 -32.76 -26.79 -7.15
N PRO A 68 -31.81 -25.85 -7.28
CA PRO A 68 -31.84 -24.61 -6.53
C PRO A 68 -33.11 -23.81 -6.81
N THR A 69 -33.63 -23.16 -5.76
CA THR A 69 -34.78 -22.27 -5.90
C THR A 69 -34.38 -20.96 -6.57
N GLN A 70 -35.35 -20.28 -7.17
CA GLN A 70 -35.11 -18.96 -7.78
C GLN A 70 -34.57 -17.93 -6.77
N GLU A 71 -35.00 -18.03 -5.50
CA GLU A 71 -34.56 -17.16 -4.41
C GLU A 71 -33.08 -17.40 -4.07
N GLN A 72 -32.65 -18.66 -4.01
CA GLN A 72 -31.24 -19.02 -3.81
C GLN A 72 -30.36 -18.48 -4.94
N ILE A 73 -30.78 -18.65 -6.19
CA ILE A 73 -30.04 -18.13 -7.35
C ILE A 73 -29.94 -16.60 -7.31
N ARG A 74 -31.04 -15.89 -7.01
CA ARG A 74 -31.00 -14.42 -6.86
C ARG A 74 -30.08 -13.98 -5.72
N SER A 75 -30.15 -14.65 -4.58
CA SER A 75 -29.31 -14.34 -3.42
C SER A 75 -27.82 -14.46 -3.75
N MET A 76 -27.43 -15.56 -4.40
CA MET A 76 -26.05 -15.76 -4.87
C MET A 76 -25.64 -14.70 -5.90
N ALA A 77 -26.51 -14.39 -6.86
CA ALA A 77 -26.23 -13.36 -7.87
C ALA A 77 -26.03 -11.96 -7.26
N HIS A 78 -26.84 -11.57 -6.28
CA HIS A 78 -26.68 -10.29 -5.58
C HIS A 78 -25.39 -10.23 -4.76
N ARG A 79 -25.01 -11.32 -4.09
CA ARG A 79 -23.73 -11.40 -3.38
C ARG A 79 -22.55 -11.35 -4.33
N LEU A 80 -22.61 -12.05 -5.46
CA LEU A 80 -21.58 -12.01 -6.50
C LEU A 80 -21.39 -10.59 -7.04
N ASP A 81 -22.48 -9.90 -7.39
CA ASP A 81 -22.45 -8.50 -7.83
C ASP A 81 -21.84 -7.57 -6.76
N ALA A 82 -22.17 -7.78 -5.48
CA ALA A 82 -21.58 -7.02 -4.38
C ALA A 82 -20.07 -7.23 -4.26
N HIS A 83 -19.59 -8.48 -4.31
CA HIS A 83 -18.15 -8.77 -4.28
C HIS A 83 -17.42 -8.25 -5.53
N GLN A 84 -18.05 -8.34 -6.71
CA GLN A 84 -17.51 -7.78 -7.94
C GLN A 84 -17.33 -6.26 -7.84
N LYS A 85 -18.34 -5.54 -7.30
CA LYS A 85 -18.24 -4.10 -7.04
C LYS A 85 -17.16 -3.77 -6.01
N GLN A 86 -17.02 -4.57 -4.96
CA GLN A 86 -15.98 -4.39 -3.96
C GLN A 86 -14.58 -4.58 -4.57
N LEU A 87 -14.38 -5.59 -5.41
CA LEU A 87 -13.13 -5.81 -6.14
C LEU A 87 -12.84 -4.67 -7.11
N GLN A 88 -13.84 -4.19 -7.84
CA GLN A 88 -13.69 -3.04 -8.74
C GLN A 88 -13.24 -1.79 -7.98
N LEU A 89 -13.89 -1.50 -6.84
CA LEU A 89 -13.50 -0.38 -5.98
C LEU A 89 -12.09 -0.55 -5.41
N ALA A 90 -11.72 -1.75 -4.99
CA ALA A 90 -10.38 -2.05 -4.50
C ALA A 90 -9.33 -1.84 -5.60
N LEU A 91 -9.60 -2.28 -6.83
CA LEU A 91 -8.72 -2.07 -7.98
C LEU A 91 -8.56 -0.59 -8.32
N ASP A 92 -9.65 0.18 -8.31
CA ASP A 92 -9.58 1.61 -8.57
C ASP A 92 -8.80 2.33 -7.46
N ARG A 93 -8.98 1.92 -6.20
CA ARG A 93 -8.18 2.44 -5.08
C ARG A 93 -6.70 2.09 -5.19
N ILE A 94 -6.36 0.89 -5.68
CA ILE A 94 -4.98 0.49 -5.94
C ILE A 94 -4.36 1.36 -7.03
N LYS A 95 -5.08 1.71 -8.10
CA LYS A 95 -4.58 2.63 -9.14
C LYS A 95 -4.29 4.02 -8.56
N ASP A 96 -5.18 4.54 -7.72
CA ASP A 96 -4.94 5.81 -7.02
C ASP A 96 -3.70 5.71 -6.14
N MET A 97 -3.57 4.63 -5.36
CA MET A 97 -2.39 4.39 -4.53
C MET A 97 -1.11 4.28 -5.36
N MET A 98 -1.13 3.61 -6.52
CA MET A 98 0.03 3.55 -7.42
C MET A 98 0.45 4.93 -7.93
N THR A 99 -0.53 5.78 -8.27
CA THR A 99 -0.27 7.17 -8.68
C THR A 99 0.35 7.99 -7.54
N ASP A 100 -0.10 7.76 -6.31
CA ASP A 100 0.48 8.42 -5.14
C ASP A 100 1.89 7.91 -4.82
N ILE A 101 2.13 6.60 -4.98
CA ILE A 101 3.46 5.99 -4.82
C ILE A 101 4.43 6.56 -5.86
N GLU A 102 4.01 6.72 -7.11
CA GLU A 102 4.83 7.33 -8.17
C GLU A 102 5.23 8.77 -7.79
N LYS A 103 4.28 9.60 -7.35
CA LYS A 103 4.56 10.96 -6.87
C LYS A 103 5.48 11.00 -5.65
N GLU A 104 5.25 10.13 -4.67
CA GLU A 104 6.09 10.05 -3.46
C GLU A 104 7.51 9.58 -3.82
N THR A 105 7.64 8.64 -4.76
CA THR A 105 8.93 8.15 -5.27
C THR A 105 9.68 9.25 -6.03
N ASP A 106 9.00 10.00 -6.91
CA ASP A 106 9.57 11.15 -7.60
C ASP A 106 10.08 12.23 -6.63
N ALA A 107 9.34 12.45 -5.53
CA ALA A 107 9.73 13.39 -4.48
C ALA A 107 10.96 12.92 -3.69
N ILE A 108 11.18 11.61 -3.56
CA ILE A 108 12.41 11.04 -3.01
C ILE A 108 13.57 11.18 -4.00
N GLN A 109 13.31 10.92 -5.29
CA GLN A 109 14.33 10.91 -6.33
C GLN A 109 14.86 12.30 -6.69
N LYS A 110 14.05 13.36 -6.62
CA LYS A 110 14.52 14.74 -6.86
C LYS A 110 15.24 15.27 -5.62
N PRO A 111 16.59 15.31 -5.60
CA PRO A 111 17.27 16.01 -4.52
C PRO A 111 16.89 17.47 -4.67
N ARG A 112 16.59 18.17 -3.56
CA ARG A 112 16.41 19.62 -3.57
C ARG A 112 17.74 20.29 -3.95
N THR A 113 18.08 20.32 -5.23
CA THR A 113 19.13 21.17 -5.78
C THR A 113 18.54 22.56 -5.97
N SER A 114 18.38 23.28 -4.85
CA SER A 114 18.35 24.73 -4.87
C SER A 114 19.72 25.18 -4.41
N TRP A 115 20.52 25.67 -5.36
CA TRP A 115 21.54 26.65 -5.04
C TRP A 115 20.88 27.97 -4.63
#